data_AF-A0A950DZV4-F1
#
_entry.id   AF-A0A950DZV4-F1
#
_cell.length_a   1.000
_cell.length_b   1.000
_cell.length_c   1.000
_cell.angle_alpha   90.00
_cell.angle_beta   90.00
_cell.angle_gamma   90.00
#
_symmetry.space_group_name_H-M   'P 1'
#
loop_
_entity.id
_entity.type
_entity.pdbx_description
1 polymer ?
#
loop_
_entity_poly.entity_id
_entity_poly.type
_entity_poly.pdbx_seq_one_letter_code
_entity_poly.pdbx_strand_id
1 'polypeptide(L)'
;MEPREPTPQGVADTGPDTRILRPVAYSPGRPHRPVACQSAELAAVAFLFAYAAAAQAQTAPVVLKLERTLGAHRGITHPKTPVYGKADRMQGVVDERVQMDGTVELRRDGTVLRGDSVDYLCASDEAKVRGHARLYDRGTTFSGPELDYRLEARSGRMPDASYVYSPRQGRGTSSLIEFLDENHYRLHDATYTNCSPGDDSWWVRAETLDIDREEQNAIGHHATMYFQGVPIISSPYFSMPLGSERRSGVLTPSYYFDSRSGVQLTVPYYWNIAPNYDYTLTPAMYPRWGALLGNEFRILEPTVRGIMDYDVMPYDRHVGRSRDHLVIDQQYRDASGLAANINYNHVSDDRFLTDFSHSLAEAAPVVLPQNESVSYSRTYWNANLQLARNQTLFSLLNPPGTPAPGTPPPYDRVP
;
A
#
# COMPACT_ATOMS: atom_id res chain seq x y z
N MET A 1 -31.83 101.01 20.92
CA MET A 1 -30.36 101.08 21.07
C MET A 1 -29.93 99.85 21.84
N GLU A 2 -29.21 98.97 21.15
CA GLU A 2 -28.32 97.93 21.71
C GLU A 2 -27.23 98.55 22.64
N PRO A 3 -26.36 97.76 23.31
CA PRO A 3 -26.37 96.29 23.57
C PRO A 3 -26.12 95.96 25.09
N ARG A 4 -26.62 94.84 25.67
CA ARG A 4 -26.21 93.41 25.63
C ARG A 4 -24.91 93.02 26.37
N GLU A 5 -25.12 92.29 27.47
CA GLU A 5 -24.43 91.11 28.11
C GLU A 5 -23.38 90.30 27.30
N PRO A 6 -22.64 89.27 27.87
CA PRO A 6 -22.86 88.52 29.14
C PRO A 6 -21.61 88.11 29.98
N THR A 7 -21.89 87.56 31.17
CA THR A 7 -21.02 86.72 32.04
C THR A 7 -21.20 85.22 31.68
N PRO A 8 -20.17 84.33 31.80
CA PRO A 8 -20.36 82.90 31.60
C PRO A 8 -20.73 82.14 32.90
N GLN A 9 -21.40 81.02 32.66
CA GLN A 9 -22.29 80.25 33.54
C GLN A 9 -21.59 79.35 34.58
N GLY A 10 -22.29 79.11 35.69
CA GLY A 10 -22.03 78.04 36.65
C GLY A 10 -22.81 76.76 36.35
N VAL A 11 -22.39 75.67 36.99
CA VAL A 11 -23.12 74.39 37.08
C VAL A 11 -23.45 74.15 38.56
N ALA A 12 -24.75 74.06 38.85
CA ALA A 12 -25.35 73.72 40.14
C ALA A 12 -25.54 72.18 40.23
N ASP A 13 -25.25 71.53 41.37
CA ASP A 13 -26.20 71.20 42.46
C ASP A 13 -27.20 70.09 42.04
N THR A 14 -27.26 68.91 42.67
CA THR A 14 -27.95 68.66 43.95
C THR A 14 -27.93 67.13 44.22
N GLY A 15 -27.82 66.72 45.50
CA GLY A 15 -27.97 65.31 45.97
C GLY A 15 -29.45 64.90 46.08
N PRO A 16 -29.90 64.19 47.15
CA PRO A 16 -29.31 63.08 47.91
C PRO A 16 -30.33 61.90 48.01
N ASP A 17 -29.94 60.71 48.50
CA ASP A 17 -30.63 60.07 49.66
C ASP A 17 -30.08 58.69 50.03
N THR A 18 -29.95 58.52 51.34
CA THR A 18 -29.43 57.35 52.07
C THR A 18 -30.56 56.36 52.37
N ARG A 19 -30.43 55.08 51.98
CA ARG A 19 -31.08 53.96 52.70
C ARG A 19 -30.24 52.68 52.68
N ILE A 20 -29.91 52.23 53.89
CA ILE A 20 -29.28 50.95 54.22
C ILE A 20 -30.29 49.82 54.02
N LEU A 21 -29.92 48.76 53.28
CA LEU A 21 -30.61 47.47 53.33
C LEU A 21 -29.62 46.32 53.61
N ARG A 22 -30.02 45.51 54.58
CA ARG A 22 -29.39 44.30 55.13
C ARG A 22 -29.54 43.10 54.17
N PRO A 23 -28.85 41.96 54.43
CA PRO A 23 -28.47 40.98 53.41
C PRO A 23 -29.62 40.07 52.98
N VAL A 24 -29.66 39.70 51.70
CA VAL A 24 -30.57 38.68 51.18
C VAL A 24 -29.85 37.33 51.21
N ALA A 25 -30.44 36.41 51.96
CA ALA A 25 -29.98 35.04 52.13
C ALA A 25 -29.99 34.26 50.81
N TYR A 26 -28.87 33.57 50.57
CA TYR A 26 -28.69 32.59 49.51
C TYR A 26 -29.60 31.38 49.78
N SER A 27 -30.56 31.14 48.89
CA SER A 27 -31.41 29.94 48.92
C SER A 27 -30.69 28.81 48.17
N PRO A 28 -30.52 27.61 48.77
CA PRO A 28 -29.85 26.50 48.10
C PRO A 28 -30.76 25.94 47.01
N GLY A 29 -30.36 26.14 45.75
CA GLY A 29 -30.91 25.46 44.59
C GLY A 29 -30.73 23.94 44.72
N ARG A 30 -31.83 23.22 44.48
CA ARG A 30 -32.02 21.79 44.67
C ARG A 30 -30.93 20.92 44.00
N PRO A 31 -30.65 19.72 44.56
CA PRO A 31 -29.70 18.78 43.96
C PRO A 31 -30.18 18.33 42.58
N HIS A 32 -29.36 18.57 41.57
CA HIS A 32 -29.51 17.92 40.28
C HIS A 32 -29.34 16.42 40.47
N ARG A 33 -30.39 15.67 40.11
CA ARG A 33 -30.34 14.20 40.00
C ARG A 33 -29.24 13.81 39.02
N PRO A 34 -28.50 12.71 39.26
CA PRO A 34 -27.50 12.23 38.32
C PRO A 34 -28.23 11.84 37.02
N VAL A 35 -27.90 12.52 35.93
CA VAL A 35 -28.19 12.03 34.59
C VAL A 35 -27.35 10.78 34.43
N ALA A 36 -28.03 9.64 34.38
CA ALA A 36 -27.42 8.35 34.13
C ALA A 36 -26.59 8.45 32.84
N CYS A 37 -25.33 8.07 32.98
CA CYS A 37 -24.38 7.82 31.92
C CYS A 37 -25.02 6.86 30.90
N GLN A 38 -25.55 7.38 29.80
CA GLN A 38 -25.92 6.58 28.64
C GLN A 38 -24.63 6.29 27.85
N SER A 39 -23.82 5.38 28.37
CA SER A 39 -22.87 4.61 27.56
C SER A 39 -23.67 3.55 26.82
N ALA A 40 -24.36 3.93 25.75
CA ALA A 40 -25.16 3.01 24.95
C ALA A 40 -25.31 3.49 23.48
N GLU A 41 -24.26 4.03 22.88
CA GLU A 41 -24.20 4.25 21.43
C GLU A 41 -22.83 3.85 20.88
N LEU A 42 -22.45 2.59 21.05
CA LEU A 42 -21.34 1.97 20.33
C LEU A 42 -21.64 0.50 19.94
N ALA A 43 -22.89 0.06 20.04
CA ALA A 43 -23.29 -1.32 19.79
C ALA A 43 -24.13 -1.53 18.50
N ALA A 44 -24.38 -0.48 17.72
CA ALA A 44 -25.29 -0.56 16.55
C ALA A 44 -24.59 -0.69 15.18
N VAL A 45 -23.25 -0.65 15.10
CA VAL A 45 -22.51 -0.90 13.84
C VAL A 45 -22.05 -2.37 13.71
N ALA A 46 -22.19 -3.18 14.76
CA ALA A 46 -21.78 -4.59 14.75
C ALA A 46 -22.84 -5.57 14.20
N PHE A 47 -24.02 -5.11 13.77
CA PHE A 47 -25.15 -6.00 13.42
C PHE A 47 -25.43 -6.18 11.91
N LEU A 48 -24.55 -5.71 11.03
CA LEU A 48 -24.59 -6.05 9.59
C LEU A 48 -23.53 -7.08 9.15
N PHE A 49 -22.66 -7.54 10.05
CA PHE A 49 -21.64 -8.56 9.75
C PHE A 49 -22.05 -10.01 10.05
N ALA A 50 -23.26 -10.26 10.59
CA ALA A 50 -23.65 -11.60 11.06
C ALA A 50 -24.73 -12.33 10.23
N TYR A 51 -25.25 -11.74 9.13
CA TYR A 51 -26.37 -12.34 8.37
C TYR A 51 -26.09 -12.67 6.89
N ALA A 52 -24.82 -12.89 6.53
CA ALA A 52 -24.43 -13.41 5.20
C ALA A 52 -23.99 -14.88 5.20
N ALA A 53 -24.11 -15.62 6.31
CA ALA A 53 -23.58 -16.99 6.42
C ALA A 53 -24.63 -18.12 6.27
N ALA A 54 -25.83 -17.83 5.77
CA ALA A 54 -26.87 -18.85 5.59
C ALA A 54 -27.62 -18.71 4.27
N ALA A 55 -26.90 -18.77 3.14
CA ALA A 55 -27.51 -18.98 1.83
C ALA A 55 -26.64 -19.93 0.98
N GLN A 56 -26.94 -21.22 1.09
CA GLN A 56 -26.77 -22.28 0.09
C GLN A 56 -25.43 -22.36 -0.65
N ALA A 57 -24.42 -22.96 0.00
CA ALA A 57 -23.37 -23.67 -0.71
C ALA A 57 -23.82 -25.13 -0.95
N GLN A 58 -24.45 -25.40 -2.10
CA GLN A 58 -24.37 -26.73 -2.72
C GLN A 58 -23.19 -26.72 -3.69
N THR A 59 -21.98 -26.62 -3.14
CA THR A 59 -20.80 -27.16 -3.79
C THR A 59 -20.52 -28.48 -3.09
N ALA A 60 -20.45 -29.56 -3.86
CA ALA A 60 -20.00 -30.84 -3.33
C ALA A 60 -18.73 -30.59 -2.48
N PRO A 61 -18.63 -31.14 -1.26
CA PRO A 61 -17.47 -30.89 -0.43
C PRO A 61 -16.23 -31.33 -1.21
N VAL A 62 -15.27 -30.42 -1.40
CA VAL A 62 -13.94 -30.79 -1.85
C VAL A 62 -13.39 -31.68 -0.76
N VAL A 63 -13.48 -33.00 -0.98
CA VAL A 63 -12.86 -34.00 -0.12
C VAL A 63 -11.37 -33.89 -0.35
N LEU A 64 -10.71 -33.07 0.47
CA LEU A 64 -9.25 -33.04 0.54
C LEU A 64 -8.78 -34.43 0.93
N LYS A 65 -8.20 -35.16 -0.03
CA LYS A 65 -7.43 -36.37 0.29
C LYS A 65 -6.11 -35.91 0.89
N LEU A 66 -5.87 -36.31 2.13
CA LEU A 66 -4.57 -36.17 2.75
C LEU A 66 -3.59 -37.08 2.02
N GLU A 67 -2.83 -36.52 1.07
CA GLU A 67 -1.72 -37.21 0.45
C GLU A 67 -0.59 -37.26 1.49
N ARG A 68 -0.41 -38.43 2.12
CA ARG A 68 0.58 -38.64 3.21
C ARG A 68 2.03 -38.57 2.73
N THR A 69 2.25 -38.39 1.44
CA THR A 69 3.54 -38.17 0.83
C THR A 69 3.38 -36.96 -0.08
N LEU A 70 4.00 -35.83 0.27
CA LEU A 70 4.38 -34.86 -0.77
C LEU A 70 5.06 -35.67 -1.86
N GLY A 71 4.59 -35.59 -3.10
CA GLY A 71 5.25 -36.17 -4.26
C GLY A 71 6.60 -35.50 -4.55
N ALA A 72 7.49 -35.41 -3.57
CA ALA A 72 8.91 -35.32 -3.80
C ALA A 72 9.28 -36.57 -4.61
N HIS A 73 9.73 -36.37 -5.85
CA HIS A 73 9.99 -37.39 -6.87
C HIS A 73 8.82 -37.80 -7.77
N ARG A 74 8.02 -36.84 -8.25
CA ARG A 74 7.89 -36.82 -9.72
C ARG A 74 9.13 -36.13 -10.25
N GLY A 75 10.19 -36.90 -10.49
CA GLY A 75 11.21 -36.45 -11.41
C GLY A 75 10.46 -36.03 -12.65
N ILE A 76 10.48 -34.73 -12.95
CA ILE A 76 10.03 -34.25 -14.25
C ILE A 76 10.96 -34.97 -15.21
N THR A 77 10.50 -36.07 -15.80
CA THR A 77 11.15 -36.62 -16.98
C THR A 77 10.94 -35.55 -18.03
N HIS A 78 11.90 -34.62 -18.10
CA HIS A 78 12.02 -33.73 -19.22
C HIS A 78 12.05 -34.67 -20.44
N PRO A 79 11.17 -34.50 -21.43
CA PRO A 79 11.31 -35.24 -22.67
C PRO A 79 12.76 -35.07 -23.14
N LYS A 80 13.36 -36.13 -23.69
CA LYS A 80 14.72 -36.05 -24.27
C LYS A 80 14.67 -35.14 -25.49
N THR A 81 14.66 -33.83 -25.25
CA THR A 81 14.68 -32.81 -26.29
C THR A 81 16.09 -32.79 -26.86
N PRO A 82 16.26 -32.85 -28.18
CA PRO A 82 17.58 -32.79 -28.80
C PRO A 82 18.30 -31.50 -28.42
N VAL A 83 19.61 -31.61 -28.22
CA VAL A 83 20.52 -30.48 -28.10
C VAL A 83 21.03 -30.16 -29.51
N TYR A 84 20.84 -28.92 -29.95
CA TYR A 84 21.36 -28.43 -31.21
C TYR A 84 22.63 -27.63 -30.96
N GLY A 85 23.73 -28.00 -31.61
CA GLY A 85 24.99 -27.28 -31.57
C GLY A 85 25.38 -26.75 -32.93
N LYS A 86 25.89 -25.51 -32.96
CA LYS A 86 26.52 -24.88 -34.13
C LYS A 86 27.83 -24.26 -33.69
N ALA A 87 28.90 -24.49 -34.43
CA ALA A 87 30.21 -23.90 -34.21
C ALA A 87 31.02 -23.90 -35.51
N ASP A 88 32.14 -23.19 -35.53
CA ASP A 88 33.05 -23.17 -36.67
C ASP A 88 33.88 -24.46 -36.76
N ARG A 89 34.25 -25.01 -35.59
CA ARG A 89 34.88 -26.32 -35.46
C ARG A 89 34.17 -27.14 -34.38
N MET A 90 33.91 -28.41 -34.68
CA MET A 90 33.40 -29.39 -33.72
C MET A 90 34.22 -30.66 -33.76
N GLN A 91 34.65 -31.14 -32.60
CA GLN A 91 35.37 -32.41 -32.44
C GLN A 91 34.93 -33.07 -31.13
N GLY A 92 35.01 -34.39 -31.04
CA GLY A 92 34.55 -35.06 -29.85
C GLY A 92 34.54 -36.57 -29.97
N VAL A 93 34.26 -37.22 -28.84
CA VAL A 93 34.00 -38.65 -28.75
C VAL A 93 32.50 -38.80 -28.52
N VAL A 94 31.86 -39.61 -29.36
CA VAL A 94 30.42 -39.89 -29.29
C VAL A 94 30.07 -40.37 -27.89
N ASP A 95 28.98 -39.84 -27.34
CA ASP A 95 28.45 -40.13 -26.00
C ASP A 95 29.37 -39.77 -24.81
N GLU A 96 30.53 -39.16 -25.05
CA GLU A 96 31.48 -38.73 -24.01
C GLU A 96 31.55 -37.20 -23.91
N ARG A 97 32.02 -36.56 -24.98
CA ARG A 97 32.40 -35.14 -24.96
C ARG A 97 32.36 -34.53 -26.35
N VAL A 98 31.82 -33.32 -26.45
CA VAL A 98 31.81 -32.51 -27.67
C VAL A 98 32.46 -31.17 -27.38
N GLN A 99 33.57 -30.90 -28.07
CA GLN A 99 34.27 -29.61 -28.04
C GLN A 99 33.87 -28.80 -29.27
N MET A 100 33.45 -27.56 -29.03
CA MET A 100 33.03 -26.60 -30.03
C MET A 100 33.87 -25.33 -29.90
N ASP A 101 34.42 -24.85 -31.01
CA ASP A 101 35.25 -23.63 -31.03
C ASP A 101 34.76 -22.64 -32.11
N GLY A 102 35.00 -21.35 -31.84
CA GLY A 102 34.63 -20.24 -32.72
C GLY A 102 33.31 -19.61 -32.29
N THR A 103 32.43 -19.29 -33.24
CA THR A 103 31.11 -18.75 -32.91
C THR A 103 30.16 -19.88 -32.47
N VAL A 104 30.22 -20.27 -31.20
CA VAL A 104 29.44 -21.39 -30.68
C VAL A 104 28.03 -20.96 -30.28
N GLU A 105 27.04 -21.75 -30.68
CA GLU A 105 25.65 -21.67 -30.22
C GLU A 105 25.16 -23.08 -29.84
N LEU A 106 24.74 -23.24 -28.59
CA LEU A 106 24.06 -24.44 -28.07
C LEU A 106 22.61 -24.10 -27.74
N ARG A 107 21.67 -24.96 -28.13
CA ARG A 107 20.23 -24.74 -27.93
C ARG A 107 19.53 -25.99 -27.43
N ARG A 108 18.74 -25.85 -26.37
CA ARG A 108 17.84 -26.88 -25.84
C ARG A 108 16.63 -26.22 -25.20
N ASP A 109 15.42 -26.65 -25.58
CA ASP A 109 14.17 -26.31 -24.89
C ASP A 109 13.97 -24.79 -24.60
N GLY A 110 14.26 -23.97 -25.61
CA GLY A 110 14.16 -22.50 -25.53
C GLY A 110 15.34 -21.79 -24.86
N THR A 111 16.26 -22.53 -24.25
CA THR A 111 17.53 -22.02 -23.70
C THR A 111 18.55 -21.90 -24.82
N VAL A 112 19.26 -20.77 -24.90
CA VAL A 112 20.34 -20.55 -25.87
C VAL A 112 21.61 -20.14 -25.14
N LEU A 113 22.66 -20.93 -25.30
CA LEU A 113 24.01 -20.63 -24.82
C LEU A 113 24.88 -20.18 -26.00
N ARG A 114 25.71 -19.16 -25.80
CA ARG A 114 26.72 -18.73 -26.77
C ARG A 114 28.05 -18.45 -26.09
N GLY A 115 29.14 -18.63 -26.82
CA GLY A 115 30.50 -18.30 -26.37
C GLY A 115 31.54 -18.63 -27.43
N ASP A 116 32.82 -18.42 -27.09
CA ASP A 116 33.95 -18.60 -28.01
C ASP A 116 34.44 -20.06 -28.06
N SER A 117 34.35 -20.76 -26.93
CA SER A 117 34.63 -22.19 -26.81
C SER A 117 33.64 -22.84 -25.85
N VAL A 118 33.10 -23.98 -26.23
CA VAL A 118 32.18 -24.74 -25.41
C VAL A 118 32.62 -26.19 -25.35
N ASP A 119 32.75 -26.66 -24.12
CA ASP A 119 33.02 -28.06 -23.83
C ASP A 119 31.79 -28.72 -23.20
N TYR A 120 31.16 -29.62 -23.94
CA TYR A 120 29.95 -30.31 -23.52
C TYR A 120 30.25 -31.75 -23.13
N LEU A 121 30.02 -32.10 -21.86
CA LEU A 121 30.17 -33.45 -21.31
C LEU A 121 28.82 -34.17 -21.37
N CYS A 122 28.71 -35.17 -22.24
CA CYS A 122 27.43 -35.84 -22.52
C CYS A 122 26.89 -36.61 -21.30
N ALA A 123 27.76 -37.25 -20.52
CA ALA A 123 27.37 -38.06 -19.38
C ALA A 123 26.82 -37.22 -18.19
N SER A 124 27.35 -36.02 -17.98
CA SER A 124 26.91 -35.11 -16.90
C SER A 124 25.99 -33.98 -17.37
N ASP A 125 25.69 -33.92 -18.67
CA ASP A 125 24.90 -32.86 -19.31
C ASP A 125 25.46 -31.44 -19.04
N GLU A 126 26.78 -31.35 -18.83
CA GLU A 126 27.46 -30.12 -18.43
C GLU A 126 28.11 -29.43 -19.63
N ALA A 127 27.70 -28.20 -19.89
CA ALA A 127 28.31 -27.29 -20.87
C ALA A 127 29.19 -26.27 -20.13
N LYS A 128 30.50 -26.31 -20.41
CA LYS A 128 31.47 -25.30 -19.96
C LYS A 128 31.72 -24.33 -21.09
N VAL A 129 31.10 -23.17 -20.99
CA VAL A 129 31.20 -22.07 -21.96
C VAL A 129 32.30 -21.12 -21.51
N ARG A 130 33.21 -20.75 -22.41
CA ARG A 130 34.34 -19.86 -22.15
C ARG A 130 34.45 -18.80 -23.24
N GLY A 131 34.74 -17.57 -22.82
CA GLY A 131 34.85 -16.41 -23.71
C GLY A 131 33.47 -15.91 -24.14
N HIS A 132 33.17 -14.64 -23.82
CA HIS A 132 31.92 -13.96 -24.15
C HIS A 132 30.67 -14.83 -23.91
N ALA A 133 30.63 -15.52 -22.77
CA ALA A 133 29.55 -16.44 -22.43
C ALA A 133 28.23 -15.68 -22.32
N ARG A 134 27.21 -16.15 -23.03
CA ARG A 134 25.85 -15.60 -22.97
C ARG A 134 24.83 -16.71 -22.79
N LEU A 135 23.88 -16.49 -21.89
CA LEU A 135 22.72 -17.34 -21.68
C LEU A 135 21.46 -16.52 -21.94
N TYR A 136 20.66 -16.96 -22.88
CA TYR A 136 19.33 -16.43 -23.13
C TYR A 136 18.31 -17.40 -22.54
N ASP A 137 17.52 -16.91 -21.59
CA ASP A 137 16.41 -17.65 -21.03
C ASP A 137 15.17 -16.76 -20.89
N ARG A 138 14.13 -17.08 -21.66
CA ARG A 138 12.77 -16.52 -21.55
C ARG A 138 12.73 -15.00 -21.33
N GLY A 139 13.43 -14.25 -22.18
CA GLY A 139 13.45 -12.78 -22.15
C GLY A 139 14.52 -12.16 -21.25
N THR A 140 15.27 -12.97 -20.51
CA THR A 140 16.45 -12.55 -19.75
C THR A 140 17.71 -12.94 -20.51
N THR A 141 18.67 -12.02 -20.59
CA THR A 141 20.00 -12.30 -21.13
C THR A 141 21.01 -12.15 -20.02
N PHE A 142 21.79 -13.18 -19.76
CA PHE A 142 22.95 -13.16 -18.87
C PHE A 142 24.21 -13.16 -19.71
N SER A 143 25.22 -12.38 -19.32
CA SER A 143 26.49 -12.24 -20.04
C SER A 143 27.65 -12.19 -19.07
N GLY A 144 28.70 -12.98 -19.29
CA GLY A 144 29.88 -13.04 -18.43
C GLY A 144 31.11 -13.63 -19.15
N PRO A 145 32.25 -13.73 -18.46
CA PRO A 145 33.47 -14.32 -19.02
C PRO A 145 33.35 -15.83 -19.24
N GLU A 146 32.64 -16.54 -18.36
CA GLU A 146 32.45 -17.98 -18.41
C GLU A 146 31.09 -18.40 -17.84
N LEU A 147 30.65 -19.60 -18.20
CA LEU A 147 29.42 -20.21 -17.69
C LEU A 147 29.62 -21.72 -17.59
N ASP A 148 29.38 -22.28 -16.42
CA ASP A 148 29.25 -23.73 -16.21
C ASP A 148 27.76 -24.02 -16.06
N TYR A 149 27.15 -24.79 -16.97
CA TYR A 149 25.70 -24.95 -17.02
C TYR A 149 25.28 -26.37 -17.37
N ARG A 150 24.28 -26.90 -16.67
CA ARG A 150 23.61 -28.17 -16.97
C ARG A 150 22.33 -27.88 -17.75
N LEU A 151 22.25 -28.38 -18.98
CA LEU A 151 21.20 -28.01 -19.93
C LEU A 151 19.81 -28.54 -19.53
N GLU A 152 19.72 -29.78 -19.09
CA GLU A 152 18.51 -30.47 -18.65
C GLU A 152 18.06 -29.97 -17.29
N ALA A 153 18.98 -29.90 -16.33
CA ALA A 153 18.68 -29.43 -14.98
C ALA A 153 18.50 -27.91 -14.90
N ARG A 154 18.81 -27.17 -15.97
CA ARG A 154 18.77 -25.70 -16.05
C ARG A 154 19.46 -25.01 -14.88
N SER A 155 20.58 -25.58 -14.45
CA SER A 155 21.32 -25.14 -13.26
C SER A 155 22.79 -24.92 -13.58
N GLY A 156 23.46 -24.06 -12.83
CA GLY A 156 24.82 -23.69 -13.14
C GLY A 156 25.27 -22.43 -12.43
N ARG A 157 26.41 -21.89 -12.88
CA ARG A 157 27.01 -20.68 -12.31
C ARG A 157 27.69 -19.82 -13.36
N MET A 158 27.58 -18.52 -13.19
CA MET A 158 28.23 -17.50 -14.01
C MET A 158 28.88 -16.46 -13.09
N PRO A 159 30.21 -16.49 -12.91
CA PRO A 159 30.93 -15.44 -12.19
C PRO A 159 30.99 -14.14 -13.02
N ASP A 160 31.13 -13.00 -12.35
CA ASP A 160 31.32 -11.66 -12.94
C ASP A 160 30.34 -11.37 -14.09
N ALA A 161 29.06 -11.55 -13.79
CA ALA A 161 28.01 -11.52 -14.78
C ALA A 161 27.28 -10.18 -14.82
N SER A 162 26.75 -9.87 -15.99
CA SER A 162 25.74 -8.83 -16.21
C SER A 162 24.45 -9.47 -16.71
N TYR A 163 23.33 -8.84 -16.45
CA TYR A 163 22.04 -9.33 -16.91
C TYR A 163 21.14 -8.20 -17.42
N VAL A 164 20.27 -8.56 -18.36
CA VAL A 164 19.20 -7.69 -18.87
C VAL A 164 17.89 -8.48 -18.82
N TYR A 165 16.94 -7.96 -18.06
CA TYR A 165 15.58 -8.45 -17.93
C TYR A 165 14.63 -7.62 -18.80
N SER A 166 14.41 -8.08 -20.03
CA SER A 166 13.64 -7.37 -21.05
C SER A 166 12.21 -6.98 -20.63
N PRO A 167 11.42 -7.83 -19.94
CA PRO A 167 10.01 -7.52 -19.63
C PRO A 167 9.78 -6.23 -18.85
N ARG A 168 10.76 -5.79 -18.06
CA ARG A 168 10.70 -4.53 -17.27
C ARG A 168 11.85 -3.57 -17.58
N GLN A 169 12.59 -3.81 -18.67
CA GLN A 169 13.79 -3.04 -19.03
C GLN A 169 14.80 -2.95 -17.87
N GLY A 170 14.86 -3.99 -17.04
CA GLY A 170 15.76 -4.06 -15.90
C GLY A 170 17.15 -4.51 -16.34
N ARG A 171 18.20 -3.97 -15.72
CA ARG A 171 19.58 -4.40 -15.94
C ARG A 171 20.36 -4.38 -14.64
N GLY A 172 21.45 -5.13 -14.62
CA GLY A 172 22.26 -5.26 -13.43
C GLY A 172 23.56 -6.03 -13.66
N THR A 173 24.37 -6.06 -12.62
CA THR A 173 25.60 -6.85 -12.52
C THR A 173 25.56 -7.69 -11.26
N SER A 174 26.33 -8.78 -11.23
CA SER A 174 26.43 -9.70 -10.10
C SER A 174 27.83 -10.27 -10.03
N SER A 175 28.41 -10.41 -8.84
CA SER A 175 29.70 -11.08 -8.67
C SER A 175 29.61 -12.57 -9.00
N LEU A 176 28.46 -13.17 -8.70
CA LEU A 176 28.11 -14.54 -9.05
C LEU A 176 26.62 -14.64 -9.31
N ILE A 177 26.22 -15.33 -10.38
CA ILE A 177 24.85 -15.79 -10.59
C ILE A 177 24.85 -17.30 -10.48
N GLU A 178 24.06 -17.83 -9.56
CA GLU A 178 23.74 -19.25 -9.43
C GLU A 178 22.36 -19.50 -10.04
N PHE A 179 22.32 -20.35 -11.07
CA PHE A 179 21.08 -20.89 -11.60
C PHE A 179 20.77 -22.15 -10.79
N LEU A 180 19.77 -22.09 -9.90
CA LEU A 180 19.44 -23.19 -9.01
C LEU A 180 18.61 -24.25 -9.75
N ASP A 181 17.63 -23.77 -10.52
CA ASP A 181 16.80 -24.56 -11.43
C ASP A 181 16.17 -23.65 -12.51
N GLU A 182 15.16 -24.18 -13.20
CA GLU A 182 14.42 -23.49 -14.25
C GLU A 182 13.81 -22.13 -13.85
N ASN A 183 13.36 -22.00 -12.61
CA ASN A 183 12.59 -20.85 -12.11
C ASN A 183 13.31 -20.06 -11.01
N HIS A 184 14.34 -20.63 -10.38
CA HIS A 184 15.03 -20.01 -9.24
C HIS A 184 16.47 -19.62 -9.57
N TYR A 185 16.80 -18.35 -9.36
CA TYR A 185 18.16 -17.83 -9.48
C TYR A 185 18.59 -17.13 -8.19
N ARG A 186 19.88 -17.22 -7.87
CA ARG A 186 20.50 -16.47 -6.77
C ARG A 186 21.65 -15.65 -7.29
N LEU A 187 21.57 -14.34 -7.07
CA LEU A 187 22.59 -13.39 -7.49
C LEU A 187 23.30 -12.82 -6.25
N HIS A 188 24.62 -12.83 -6.25
CA HIS A 188 25.47 -12.31 -5.17
C HIS A 188 26.06 -10.94 -5.53
N ASP A 189 26.08 -10.01 -4.58
CA ASP A 189 26.41 -8.60 -4.81
C ASP A 189 25.69 -8.01 -6.03
N ALA A 190 24.40 -8.28 -6.13
CA ALA A 190 23.59 -7.92 -7.28
C ALA A 190 23.29 -6.42 -7.30
N THR A 191 23.41 -5.81 -8.48
CA THR A 191 22.90 -4.45 -8.75
C THR A 191 21.65 -4.52 -9.62
N TYR A 192 20.72 -3.58 -9.44
CA TYR A 192 19.51 -3.48 -10.26
C TYR A 192 19.17 -2.02 -10.57
N THR A 193 18.84 -1.74 -11.83
CA THR A 193 18.23 -0.47 -12.26
C THR A 193 17.34 -0.70 -13.48
N ASN A 194 16.32 0.14 -13.65
CA ASN A 194 15.53 0.22 -14.88
C ASN A 194 15.89 1.44 -15.75
N CYS A 195 16.92 2.21 -15.37
CA CYS A 195 17.43 3.29 -16.17
C CYS A 195 18.04 2.77 -17.48
N SER A 196 17.96 3.60 -18.52
CA SER A 196 18.56 3.27 -19.83
C SER A 196 20.07 3.05 -19.70
N PRO A 197 20.69 2.26 -20.59
CA PRO A 197 22.15 2.14 -20.63
C PRO A 197 22.83 3.51 -20.73
N GLY A 198 23.81 3.78 -19.86
CA GLY A 198 24.50 5.07 -19.76
C GLY A 198 23.86 6.07 -18.79
N ASP A 199 22.71 5.75 -18.21
CA ASP A 199 22.08 6.50 -17.11
C ASP A 199 22.06 5.64 -15.84
N ASP A 200 22.77 6.08 -14.81
CA ASP A 200 22.79 5.45 -13.49
C ASP A 200 22.23 6.40 -12.41
N SER A 201 21.23 7.21 -12.78
CA SER A 201 20.57 8.16 -11.87
C SER A 201 20.04 7.50 -10.61
N TRP A 202 19.58 6.25 -10.70
CA TRP A 202 19.27 5.43 -9.53
C TRP A 202 19.60 3.95 -9.77
N TRP A 203 19.99 3.26 -8.70
CA TRP A 203 20.21 1.81 -8.70
C TRP A 203 20.14 1.26 -7.27
N VAL A 204 19.92 -0.04 -7.15
CA VAL A 204 19.93 -0.76 -5.87
C VAL A 204 21.07 -1.76 -5.88
N ARG A 205 21.79 -1.89 -4.76
CA ARG A 205 22.73 -2.98 -4.49
C ARG A 205 22.17 -3.88 -3.41
N ALA A 206 22.11 -5.18 -3.64
CA ALA A 206 21.78 -6.17 -2.62
C ALA A 206 22.95 -7.14 -2.43
N GLU A 207 23.16 -7.62 -1.20
CA GLU A 207 24.16 -8.66 -0.92
C GLU A 207 23.76 -9.98 -1.59
N THR A 208 22.47 -10.31 -1.52
CA THR A 208 21.88 -11.45 -2.23
C THR A 208 20.55 -11.02 -2.84
N LEU A 209 20.31 -11.40 -4.09
CA LEU A 209 19.04 -11.24 -4.77
C LEU A 209 18.55 -12.63 -5.23
N ASP A 210 17.54 -13.14 -4.54
CA ASP A 210 16.85 -14.37 -4.90
C ASP A 210 15.70 -14.03 -5.85
N ILE A 211 15.67 -14.69 -7.01
CA ILE A 211 14.64 -14.50 -8.04
C ILE A 211 13.85 -15.79 -8.13
N ASP A 212 12.54 -15.70 -7.91
CA ASP A 212 11.58 -16.77 -8.09
C ASP A 212 10.61 -16.39 -9.22
N ARG A 213 10.70 -17.14 -10.32
CA ARG A 213 9.85 -16.92 -11.50
C ARG A 213 8.52 -17.61 -11.42
N GLU A 214 8.36 -18.64 -10.60
CA GLU A 214 7.05 -19.26 -10.39
C GLU A 214 6.18 -18.31 -9.55
N GLU A 215 6.75 -17.75 -8.49
CA GLU A 215 6.11 -16.72 -7.67
C GLU A 215 6.21 -15.30 -8.26
N GLN A 216 6.84 -15.12 -9.42
CA GLN A 216 6.98 -13.81 -10.07
C GLN A 216 7.52 -12.72 -9.12
N ASN A 217 8.52 -13.06 -8.31
CA ASN A 217 9.06 -12.21 -7.25
C ASN A 217 10.59 -12.22 -7.22
N ALA A 218 11.19 -11.10 -6.80
CA ALA A 218 12.61 -11.01 -6.49
C ALA A 218 12.79 -10.42 -5.09
N ILE A 219 13.55 -11.11 -4.25
CA ILE A 219 13.81 -10.73 -2.86
C ILE A 219 15.30 -10.38 -2.72
N GLY A 220 15.58 -9.11 -2.43
CA GLY A 220 16.92 -8.62 -2.12
C GLY A 220 17.16 -8.56 -0.61
N HIS A 221 18.29 -9.11 -0.16
CA HIS A 221 18.75 -9.06 1.23
C HIS A 221 19.85 -8.00 1.40
N HIS A 222 19.79 -7.26 2.50
CA HIS A 222 20.69 -6.13 2.81
C HIS A 222 20.83 -5.15 1.64
N ALA A 223 19.68 -4.72 1.12
CA ALA A 223 19.61 -3.86 -0.05
C ALA A 223 19.87 -2.39 0.32
N THR A 224 20.64 -1.69 -0.50
CA THR A 224 20.86 -0.24 -0.40
C THR A 224 20.56 0.42 -1.73
N MET A 225 19.66 1.39 -1.72
CA MET A 225 19.32 2.23 -2.86
C MET A 225 20.25 3.43 -2.93
N TYR A 226 20.75 3.69 -4.13
CA TYR A 226 21.60 4.81 -4.47
C TYR A 226 20.86 5.73 -5.45
N PHE A 227 20.99 7.03 -5.25
CA PHE A 227 20.53 8.06 -6.17
C PHE A 227 21.72 8.97 -6.50
N GLN A 228 22.06 9.11 -7.78
CA GLN A 228 23.24 9.85 -8.25
C GLN A 228 24.53 9.44 -7.51
N GLY A 229 24.67 8.14 -7.22
CA GLY A 229 25.80 7.57 -6.48
C GLY A 229 25.77 7.75 -4.96
N VAL A 230 24.79 8.46 -4.41
CA VAL A 230 24.63 8.67 -2.95
C VAL A 230 23.68 7.63 -2.37
N PRO A 231 24.05 6.88 -1.31
CA PRO A 231 23.14 5.95 -0.66
C PRO A 231 22.03 6.73 0.06
N ILE A 232 20.78 6.43 -0.24
CA ILE A 232 19.62 7.15 0.31
C ILE A 232 18.77 6.31 1.26
N ILE A 233 18.63 5.01 0.99
CA ILE A 233 17.78 4.10 1.77
C ILE A 233 18.47 2.74 1.84
N SER A 234 18.55 2.16 3.04
CA SER A 234 19.02 0.79 3.24
C SER A 234 17.93 -0.01 3.95
N SER A 235 17.74 -1.26 3.54
CA SER A 235 16.73 -2.17 4.08
C SER A 235 17.30 -3.58 4.22
N PRO A 236 17.03 -4.29 5.33
CA PRO A 236 17.46 -5.68 5.50
C PRO A 236 16.81 -6.62 4.48
N TYR A 237 15.62 -6.28 4.00
CA TYR A 237 14.92 -7.01 2.93
C TYR A 237 14.19 -6.03 2.00
N PHE A 238 14.13 -6.35 0.72
CA PHE A 238 13.34 -5.62 -0.27
C PHE A 238 12.75 -6.62 -1.26
N SER A 239 11.52 -6.40 -1.71
CA SER A 239 10.85 -7.29 -2.66
C SER A 239 10.40 -6.49 -3.88
N MET A 240 10.60 -7.06 -5.07
CA MET A 240 10.16 -6.50 -6.33
C MET A 240 9.36 -7.55 -7.12
N PRO A 241 8.12 -7.24 -7.54
CA PRO A 241 7.37 -8.14 -8.41
C PRO A 241 8.00 -8.15 -9.82
N LEU A 242 8.21 -9.35 -10.35
CA LEU A 242 8.64 -9.58 -11.73
C LEU A 242 7.46 -9.44 -12.70
N GLY A 243 6.27 -9.90 -12.29
CA GLY A 243 5.02 -9.85 -13.05
C GLY A 243 4.09 -8.71 -12.63
N SER A 244 2.87 -8.65 -13.18
CA SER A 244 1.84 -7.66 -12.81
C SER A 244 1.02 -8.03 -11.57
N GLU A 245 1.35 -9.14 -10.93
CA GLU A 245 0.61 -9.63 -9.76
C GLU A 245 0.84 -8.74 -8.53
N ARG A 246 -0.21 -8.60 -7.72
CA ARG A 246 -0.15 -7.90 -6.44
C ARG A 246 0.58 -8.78 -5.42
N ARG A 247 1.53 -8.20 -4.68
CA ARG A 247 2.34 -8.92 -3.67
C ARG A 247 2.38 -8.14 -2.37
N SER A 248 2.29 -8.85 -1.26
CA SER A 248 2.40 -8.27 0.08
C SER A 248 3.83 -7.78 0.35
N GLY A 249 3.98 -6.66 1.04
CA GLY A 249 5.29 -6.11 1.35
C GLY A 249 5.25 -4.68 1.88
N VAL A 250 6.40 -4.21 2.34
CA VAL A 250 6.61 -2.81 2.71
C VAL A 250 6.61 -1.98 1.43
N LEU A 251 5.72 -0.99 1.37
CA LEU A 251 5.71 0.01 0.31
C LEU A 251 6.77 1.08 0.56
N THR A 252 7.05 1.88 -0.46
CA THR A 252 8.03 2.97 -0.36
C THR A 252 7.69 3.88 0.81
N PRO A 253 8.58 4.02 1.82
CA PRO A 253 8.36 4.93 2.92
C PRO A 253 8.39 6.37 2.43
N SER A 254 7.64 7.25 3.08
CA SER A 254 7.63 8.68 2.80
C SER A 254 8.01 9.48 4.03
N TYR A 255 8.65 10.63 3.80
CA TYR A 255 8.93 11.60 4.83
C TYR A 255 8.31 12.94 4.45
N TYR A 256 7.77 13.63 5.44
CA TYR A 256 7.19 14.96 5.25
C TYR A 256 7.78 15.92 6.29
N PHE A 257 7.87 17.19 5.95
CA PHE A 257 8.34 18.22 6.86
C PHE A 257 7.55 19.50 6.70
N ASP A 258 6.90 19.94 7.78
CA ASP A 258 6.23 21.22 7.83
C ASP A 258 6.38 21.92 9.20
N SER A 259 6.05 23.21 9.22
CA SER A 259 6.20 24.05 10.43
C SER A 259 5.29 23.65 11.60
N ARG A 260 4.16 23.00 11.33
CA ARG A 260 3.13 22.57 12.29
C ARG A 260 3.46 21.18 12.85
N SER A 261 3.51 20.15 12.01
CA SER A 261 3.69 18.75 12.45
C SER A 261 5.16 18.37 12.70
N GLY A 262 6.11 19.12 12.12
CA GLY A 262 7.54 18.82 12.18
C GLY A 262 7.94 17.77 11.14
N VAL A 263 8.91 16.92 11.48
CA VAL A 263 9.31 15.79 10.61
C VAL A 263 8.34 14.64 10.81
N GLN A 264 7.82 14.07 9.74
CA GLN A 264 6.98 12.87 9.75
C GLN A 264 7.67 11.74 8.97
N LEU A 265 7.50 10.51 9.44
CA LEU A 265 7.91 9.31 8.72
C LEU A 265 6.71 8.35 8.61
N THR A 266 6.41 7.88 7.40
CA THR A 266 5.32 6.96 7.10
C THR A 266 5.87 5.72 6.40
N VAL A 267 5.49 4.52 6.85
CA VAL A 267 6.02 3.25 6.32
C VAL A 267 4.88 2.27 6.02
N PRO A 268 4.20 2.37 4.87
CA PRO A 268 3.04 1.54 4.59
C PRO A 268 3.43 0.08 4.37
N TYR A 269 2.61 -0.85 4.86
CA TYR A 269 2.69 -2.27 4.60
C TYR A 269 1.42 -2.75 3.90
N TYR A 270 1.58 -3.21 2.68
CA TYR A 270 0.50 -3.75 1.87
C TYR A 270 0.38 -5.26 2.08
N TRP A 271 -0.85 -5.73 2.29
CA TRP A 271 -1.18 -7.13 2.48
C TRP A 271 -2.21 -7.56 1.43
N ASN A 272 -1.73 -8.32 0.44
CA ASN A 272 -2.59 -8.99 -0.53
C ASN A 272 -3.18 -10.26 0.11
N ILE A 273 -4.42 -10.19 0.59
CA ILE A 273 -5.06 -11.31 1.30
C ILE A 273 -5.65 -12.31 0.30
N ALA A 274 -6.37 -11.80 -0.70
CA ALA A 274 -6.94 -12.59 -1.79
C ALA A 274 -7.05 -11.73 -3.07
N PRO A 275 -7.28 -12.33 -4.25
CA PRO A 275 -7.40 -11.56 -5.49
C PRO A 275 -8.50 -10.48 -5.50
N ASN A 276 -9.50 -10.63 -4.64
CA ASN A 276 -10.68 -9.76 -4.54
C ASN A 276 -10.70 -8.83 -3.32
N TYR A 277 -9.74 -8.92 -2.39
CA TYR A 277 -9.64 -7.97 -1.28
C TYR A 277 -8.23 -7.88 -0.71
N ASP A 278 -7.88 -6.67 -0.26
CA ASP A 278 -6.57 -6.34 0.26
C ASP A 278 -6.65 -5.37 1.44
N TYR A 279 -5.55 -5.26 2.17
CA TYR A 279 -5.44 -4.42 3.35
C TYR A 279 -4.08 -3.71 3.38
N THR A 280 -4.06 -2.42 3.72
CA THR A 280 -2.83 -1.64 3.88
C THR A 280 -2.79 -1.06 5.29
N LEU A 281 -1.77 -1.43 6.06
CA LEU A 281 -1.46 -0.81 7.35
C LEU A 281 -0.40 0.27 7.14
N THR A 282 -0.70 1.49 7.56
CA THR A 282 0.17 2.65 7.35
C THR A 282 0.54 3.29 8.69
N PRO A 283 1.59 2.79 9.37
CA PRO A 283 2.17 3.47 10.52
C PRO A 283 2.82 4.78 10.08
N ALA A 284 2.44 5.87 10.74
CA ALA A 284 3.03 7.19 10.58
C ALA A 284 3.45 7.74 11.94
N MET A 285 4.71 8.16 12.04
CA MET A 285 5.28 8.75 13.24
C MET A 285 5.32 10.27 13.11
N TYR A 286 4.63 10.95 14.02
CA TYR A 286 4.64 12.40 14.20
C TYR A 286 5.32 12.71 15.54
N PRO A 287 6.63 13.00 15.59
CA PRO A 287 7.37 13.21 16.84
C PRO A 287 6.77 14.26 17.76
N ARG A 288 6.08 15.28 17.21
CA ARG A 288 5.36 16.31 17.96
C ARG A 288 4.01 15.85 18.51
N TRP A 289 3.31 14.94 17.84
CA TRP A 289 1.93 14.56 18.14
C TRP A 289 1.83 13.12 18.68
N GLY A 290 2.29 12.13 17.93
CA GLY A 290 2.16 10.72 18.30
C GLY A 290 2.35 9.78 17.13
N ALA A 291 1.99 8.51 17.34
CA ALA A 291 1.89 7.53 16.27
C ALA A 291 0.45 7.51 15.74
N LEU A 292 0.31 7.66 14.44
CA LEU A 292 -0.93 7.45 13.69
C LEU A 292 -0.84 6.07 13.02
N LEU A 293 -1.92 5.31 13.04
CA LEU A 293 -2.07 4.06 12.30
C LEU A 293 -3.19 4.25 11.29
N GLY A 294 -2.83 4.35 10.01
CA GLY A 294 -3.79 4.30 8.91
C GLY A 294 -4.12 2.86 8.53
N ASN A 295 -5.38 2.59 8.25
CA ASN A 295 -5.89 1.25 7.94
C ASN A 295 -6.79 1.37 6.71
N GLU A 296 -6.31 0.94 5.54
CA GLU A 296 -7.11 0.89 4.31
C GLU A 296 -7.52 -0.56 4.05
N PHE A 297 -8.81 -0.83 3.89
CA PHE A 297 -9.34 -2.12 3.45
C PHE A 297 -10.12 -1.94 2.15
N ARG A 298 -9.84 -2.77 1.15
CA ARG A 298 -10.54 -2.71 -0.14
C ARG A 298 -11.10 -4.07 -0.52
N ILE A 299 -12.30 -4.06 -1.08
CA ILE A 299 -12.99 -5.26 -1.54
C ILE A 299 -13.60 -5.04 -2.92
N LEU A 300 -13.52 -6.08 -3.76
CA LEU A 300 -14.11 -6.13 -5.10
C LEU A 300 -14.61 -7.53 -5.42
N GLU A 301 -15.89 -7.76 -5.17
CA GLU A 301 -16.64 -8.95 -5.55
C GLU A 301 -17.72 -8.61 -6.61
N PRO A 302 -18.34 -9.60 -7.26
CA PRO A 302 -19.39 -9.35 -8.24
C PRO A 302 -20.58 -8.54 -7.69
N THR A 303 -20.87 -8.67 -6.39
CA THR A 303 -22.00 -7.99 -5.75
C THR A 303 -21.60 -6.84 -4.84
N VAL A 304 -20.35 -6.78 -4.37
CA VAL A 304 -19.89 -5.75 -3.44
C VAL A 304 -18.58 -5.14 -3.91
N ARG A 305 -18.48 -3.81 -3.88
CA ARG A 305 -17.22 -3.10 -4.04
C ARG A 305 -17.13 -2.00 -3.01
N GLY A 306 -15.96 -1.77 -2.45
CA GLY A 306 -15.80 -0.68 -1.51
C GLY A 306 -14.40 -0.52 -0.94
N ILE A 307 -14.23 0.60 -0.26
CA ILE A 307 -13.02 1.01 0.44
C ILE A 307 -13.46 1.47 1.84
N MET A 308 -12.68 1.08 2.83
CA MET A 308 -12.79 1.54 4.21
C MET A 308 -11.42 2.04 4.66
N ASP A 309 -11.33 3.33 4.98
CA ASP A 309 -10.14 3.96 5.53
C ASP A 309 -10.39 4.33 6.98
N TYR A 310 -9.55 3.84 7.89
CA TYR A 310 -9.62 4.16 9.30
C TYR A 310 -8.25 4.59 9.81
N ASP A 311 -8.09 5.89 10.05
CA ASP A 311 -6.90 6.45 10.65
C ASP A 311 -7.13 6.67 12.14
N VAL A 312 -6.21 6.20 12.97
CA VAL A 312 -6.30 6.38 14.42
C VAL A 312 -4.96 6.81 15.01
N MET A 313 -4.99 7.88 15.79
CA MET A 313 -3.95 8.29 16.70
C MET A 313 -4.45 8.05 18.12
N PRO A 314 -4.05 6.94 18.78
CA PRO A 314 -4.55 6.60 20.11
C PRO A 314 -4.29 7.68 21.17
N TYR A 315 -3.21 8.46 21.00
CA TYR A 315 -2.89 9.58 21.87
C TYR A 315 -2.12 10.66 21.12
N ASP A 316 -2.79 11.79 20.86
CA ASP A 316 -2.18 13.01 20.35
C ASP A 316 -1.68 13.86 21.53
N ARG A 317 -0.36 14.05 21.65
CA ARG A 317 0.30 14.85 22.70
C ARG A 317 -0.02 16.34 22.62
N HIS A 318 -0.39 16.86 21.46
CA HIS A 318 -0.73 18.26 21.28
C HIS A 318 -2.14 18.58 21.77
N VAL A 319 -3.09 17.67 21.52
CA VAL A 319 -4.51 17.85 21.89
C VAL A 319 -4.86 17.17 23.21
N GLY A 320 -4.06 16.19 23.67
CA GLY A 320 -4.24 15.47 24.92
C GLY A 320 -5.33 14.39 24.89
N ARG A 321 -5.73 13.91 23.70
CA ARG A 321 -6.77 12.90 23.50
C ARG A 321 -6.49 12.04 22.26
N SER A 322 -7.27 10.98 22.06
CA SER A 322 -7.28 10.22 20.81
C SER A 322 -7.91 11.05 19.69
N ARG A 323 -7.45 10.82 18.46
CA ARG A 323 -8.01 11.39 17.23
C ARG A 323 -8.16 10.29 16.20
N ASP A 324 -9.24 10.32 15.45
CA ASP A 324 -9.53 9.36 14.40
C ASP A 324 -10.26 9.98 13.21
N HIS A 325 -10.19 9.28 12.09
CA HIS A 325 -10.87 9.55 10.83
C HIS A 325 -11.34 8.24 10.21
N LEU A 326 -12.58 8.23 9.72
CA LEU A 326 -13.22 7.08 9.12
C LEU A 326 -13.89 7.47 7.81
N VAL A 327 -13.51 6.77 6.74
CA VAL A 327 -14.17 6.82 5.44
C VAL A 327 -14.68 5.42 5.11
N ILE A 328 -15.94 5.33 4.67
CA ILE A 328 -16.51 4.12 4.08
C ILE A 328 -17.20 4.54 2.78
N ASP A 329 -16.68 4.06 1.66
CA ASP A 329 -17.36 4.07 0.36
C ASP A 329 -17.65 2.63 -0.01
N GLN A 330 -18.90 2.21 0.05
CA GLN A 330 -19.30 0.84 -0.26
C GLN A 330 -20.54 0.83 -1.13
N GLN A 331 -20.54 -0.07 -2.11
CA GLN A 331 -21.65 -0.30 -3.00
C GLN A 331 -21.93 -1.80 -3.06
N TYR A 332 -23.19 -2.15 -2.84
CA TYR A 332 -23.72 -3.49 -3.01
C TYR A 332 -24.79 -3.48 -4.08
N ARG A 333 -24.78 -4.48 -4.97
CA ARG A 333 -25.84 -4.73 -5.95
C ARG A 333 -25.88 -6.19 -6.31
N ASP A 334 -27.07 -6.76 -6.36
CA ASP A 334 -27.27 -8.14 -6.79
C ASP A 334 -28.28 -8.26 -7.95
N ALA A 335 -28.50 -9.49 -8.39
CA ALA A 335 -29.49 -9.82 -9.42
C ALA A 335 -30.94 -9.82 -8.87
N SER A 336 -31.13 -9.70 -7.55
CA SER A 336 -32.47 -9.63 -6.94
C SER A 336 -33.13 -8.28 -7.20
N GLY A 337 -32.34 -7.26 -7.56
CA GLY A 337 -32.77 -5.87 -7.69
C GLY A 337 -32.48 -5.05 -6.43
N LEU A 338 -31.85 -5.66 -5.42
CA LEU A 338 -31.39 -5.00 -4.20
C LEU A 338 -30.07 -4.27 -4.48
N ALA A 339 -29.97 -3.05 -3.99
CA ALA A 339 -28.73 -2.28 -3.99
C ALA A 339 -28.61 -1.47 -2.70
N ALA A 340 -27.41 -1.43 -2.12
CA ALA A 340 -27.08 -0.60 -0.98
C ALA A 340 -25.87 0.29 -1.31
N ASN A 341 -25.86 1.51 -0.82
CA ASN A 341 -24.72 2.41 -0.94
C ASN A 341 -24.44 3.05 0.42
N ILE A 342 -23.17 3.07 0.81
CA ILE A 342 -22.66 3.72 2.01
C ILE A 342 -21.63 4.74 1.54
N ASN A 343 -21.81 5.99 1.92
CA ASN A 343 -20.84 7.06 1.80
C ASN A 343 -20.77 7.74 3.18
N TYR A 344 -19.86 7.27 4.01
CA TYR A 344 -19.73 7.69 5.39
C TYR A 344 -18.36 8.32 5.60
N ASN A 345 -18.34 9.59 5.99
CA ASN A 345 -17.11 10.33 6.31
C ASN A 345 -17.25 10.90 7.71
N HIS A 346 -16.25 10.66 8.55
CA HIS A 346 -16.23 11.10 9.92
C HIS A 346 -14.82 11.48 10.35
N VAL A 347 -14.73 12.53 11.16
CA VAL A 347 -13.51 12.89 11.88
C VAL A 347 -13.83 13.15 13.35
N SER A 348 -12.89 12.82 14.22
CA SER A 348 -12.97 13.07 15.67
C SER A 348 -13.00 14.54 16.07
N ASP A 349 -12.48 15.44 15.22
CA ASP A 349 -12.46 16.89 15.45
C ASP A 349 -12.30 17.73 14.18
N ASP A 350 -12.64 19.00 14.30
CA ASP A 350 -12.70 19.96 13.19
C ASP A 350 -11.35 20.25 12.53
N ARG A 351 -10.23 19.93 13.19
CA ARG A 351 -8.89 20.18 12.65
C ARG A 351 -8.23 18.94 12.08
N PHE A 352 -8.85 17.76 12.19
CA PHE A 352 -8.24 16.51 11.77
C PHE A 352 -7.72 16.59 10.33
N LEU A 353 -8.59 16.92 9.37
CA LEU A 353 -8.19 17.03 7.97
C LEU A 353 -7.11 18.08 7.77
N THR A 354 -7.23 19.24 8.41
CA THR A 354 -6.23 20.31 8.25
C THR A 354 -4.86 20.00 8.85
N ASP A 355 -4.80 19.10 9.84
CA ASP A 355 -3.57 18.75 10.55
C ASP A 355 -2.86 17.57 9.89
N PHE A 356 -3.61 16.60 9.34
CA PHE A 356 -3.06 15.35 8.79
C PHE A 356 -3.01 15.30 7.26
N SER A 357 -3.63 16.25 6.55
CA SER A 357 -3.58 16.29 5.08
C SER A 357 -2.24 16.82 4.55
N HIS A 358 -1.82 16.28 3.40
CA HIS A 358 -0.63 16.75 2.69
C HIS A 358 -0.96 17.65 1.50
N SER A 359 -2.26 17.77 1.17
CA SER A 359 -2.75 18.64 0.09
C SER A 359 -3.89 19.56 0.55
N LEU A 360 -4.05 20.67 -0.16
CA LEU A 360 -5.19 21.56 0.05
C LEU A 360 -6.53 20.87 -0.24
N ALA A 361 -6.56 19.96 -1.22
CA ALA A 361 -7.78 19.26 -1.63
C ALA A 361 -8.31 18.35 -0.50
N GLU A 362 -7.43 17.68 0.23
CA GLU A 362 -7.78 16.85 1.39
C GLU A 362 -8.16 17.68 2.61
N ALA A 363 -7.51 18.84 2.81
CA ALA A 363 -7.78 19.73 3.95
C ALA A 363 -9.02 20.62 3.77
N ALA A 364 -9.52 20.81 2.55
CA ALA A 364 -10.57 21.76 2.19
C ALA A 364 -12.00 21.39 2.65
N PRO A 365 -12.43 20.11 2.71
CA PRO A 365 -13.81 19.77 3.04
C PRO A 365 -14.22 20.29 4.43
N VAL A 366 -15.36 20.98 4.48
CA VAL A 366 -15.98 21.48 5.72
C VAL A 366 -17.33 20.83 6.01
N VAL A 367 -17.80 19.95 5.13
CA VAL A 367 -19.00 19.15 5.32
C VAL A 367 -18.67 17.73 4.90
N LEU A 368 -18.81 16.78 5.83
CA LEU A 368 -18.55 15.38 5.63
C LEU A 368 -19.88 14.62 5.54
N PRO A 369 -20.21 14.02 4.38
CA PRO A 369 -21.45 13.30 4.22
C PRO A 369 -21.41 11.95 4.94
N GLN A 370 -22.54 11.60 5.54
CA GLN A 370 -22.83 10.34 6.22
C GLN A 370 -24.15 9.81 5.68
N ASN A 371 -24.08 9.32 4.45
CA ASN A 371 -25.20 8.87 3.65
C ASN A 371 -25.20 7.35 3.53
N GLU A 372 -26.32 6.74 3.89
CA GLU A 372 -26.58 5.32 3.73
C GLU A 372 -27.88 5.16 2.97
N SER A 373 -27.90 4.29 1.97
CA SER A 373 -29.12 4.04 1.21
C SER A 373 -29.27 2.56 0.91
N VAL A 374 -30.51 2.09 0.96
CA VAL A 374 -30.91 0.77 0.49
C VAL A 374 -32.05 0.97 -0.49
N SER A 375 -31.96 0.31 -1.63
CA SER A 375 -32.95 0.40 -2.69
C SER A 375 -33.25 -0.98 -3.23
N TYR A 376 -34.51 -1.18 -3.61
CA TYR A 376 -34.97 -2.36 -4.31
C TYR A 376 -35.71 -1.91 -5.57
N SER A 377 -35.34 -2.47 -6.72
CA SER A 377 -35.96 -2.11 -8.00
C SER A 377 -36.17 -3.32 -8.90
N ARG A 378 -37.43 -3.52 -9.31
CA ARG A 378 -37.90 -4.50 -10.29
C ARG A 378 -38.93 -3.85 -11.20
N THR A 379 -39.37 -4.57 -12.23
CA THR A 379 -40.35 -4.11 -13.24
C THR A 379 -41.59 -3.42 -12.65
N TYR A 380 -42.11 -3.92 -11.53
CA TYR A 380 -43.36 -3.43 -10.94
C TYR A 380 -43.22 -2.83 -9.54
N TRP A 381 -42.05 -2.92 -8.92
CA TRP A 381 -41.83 -2.50 -7.53
C TRP A 381 -40.51 -1.76 -7.41
N ASN A 382 -40.58 -0.54 -6.90
CA ASN A 382 -39.42 0.25 -6.50
C ASN A 382 -39.59 0.72 -5.06
N ALA A 383 -38.55 0.58 -4.26
CA ALA A 383 -38.48 1.10 -2.90
C ALA A 383 -37.08 1.67 -2.66
N ASN A 384 -37.00 2.78 -1.93
CA ASN A 384 -35.75 3.40 -1.53
C ASN A 384 -35.89 3.88 -0.08
N LEU A 385 -34.89 3.56 0.73
CA LEU A 385 -34.68 4.08 2.06
C LEU A 385 -33.33 4.76 2.07
N GLN A 386 -33.28 6.01 2.53
CA GLN A 386 -32.05 6.78 2.64
C GLN A 386 -31.97 7.43 4.03
N LEU A 387 -30.82 7.25 4.67
CA LEU A 387 -30.40 7.99 5.86
C LEU A 387 -29.30 8.94 5.42
N ALA A 388 -29.47 10.22 5.68
CA ALA A 388 -28.49 11.24 5.30
C ALA A 388 -28.23 12.14 6.50
N ARG A 389 -26.97 12.15 6.95
CA ARG A 389 -26.44 13.05 7.97
C ARG A 389 -25.21 13.74 7.43
N ASN A 390 -24.90 14.92 7.95
CA ASN A 390 -23.68 15.63 7.61
C ASN A 390 -22.95 16.04 8.90
N GLN A 391 -21.64 15.85 8.94
CA GLN A 391 -20.78 16.46 9.95
C GLN A 391 -20.18 17.75 9.38
N THR A 392 -20.50 18.88 10.00
CA THR A 392 -19.92 20.18 9.61
C THR A 392 -18.67 20.46 10.43
N LEU A 393 -17.56 20.76 9.77
CA LEU A 393 -16.29 21.15 10.40
C LEU A 393 -16.13 22.66 10.43
N PHE A 394 -15.41 23.18 11.41
CA PHE A 394 -15.02 24.59 11.42
C PHE A 394 -14.02 24.90 10.29
N SER A 395 -14.31 25.96 9.53
CA SER A 395 -13.34 26.49 8.57
C SER A 395 -12.33 27.40 9.26
N LEU A 396 -11.05 27.26 8.93
CA LEU A 396 -10.03 28.25 9.32
C LEU A 396 -10.28 29.65 8.71
N LEU A 397 -11.17 29.75 7.71
CA LEU A 397 -11.65 31.01 7.15
C LEU A 397 -12.72 31.69 8.04
N ASN A 398 -13.21 31.01 9.08
CA ASN A 398 -14.20 31.53 10.05
C ASN A 398 -13.84 31.06 11.48
N PRO A 399 -12.89 31.72 12.15
CA PRO A 399 -12.44 31.33 13.50
C PRO A 399 -13.52 31.51 14.59
N PRO A 400 -13.36 30.85 15.76
CA PRO A 400 -14.28 30.99 16.88
C PRO A 400 -14.40 32.46 17.32
N GLY A 401 -15.61 33.02 17.28
CA GLY A 401 -15.89 34.41 17.67
C GLY A 401 -16.50 35.28 16.58
N THR A 402 -16.55 34.82 15.32
CA THR A 402 -17.40 35.43 14.29
C THR A 402 -18.67 34.60 14.13
N PRO A 403 -19.77 34.94 14.85
CA PRO A 403 -21.06 34.38 14.50
C PRO A 403 -21.35 34.80 13.05
N ALA A 404 -21.50 33.84 12.14
CA ALA A 404 -22.27 34.10 10.94
C ALA A 404 -23.69 34.47 11.43
N PRO A 405 -24.22 35.67 11.14
CA PRO A 405 -25.56 36.01 11.57
C PRO A 405 -26.55 35.06 10.88
N GLY A 406 -27.17 34.15 11.64
CA GLY A 406 -28.46 33.56 11.26
C GLY A 406 -28.55 32.09 10.86
N THR A 407 -27.52 31.25 11.03
CA THR A 407 -27.67 29.80 10.79
C THR A 407 -27.46 28.98 12.05
N PRO A 408 -28.54 28.55 12.75
CA PRO A 408 -28.45 27.36 13.60
C PRO A 408 -28.02 26.17 12.71
N PRO A 409 -27.23 25.20 13.21
CA PRO A 409 -26.79 24.07 12.40
C PRO A 409 -28.03 23.34 11.84
N PRO A 410 -28.23 23.33 10.51
CA PRO A 410 -29.38 22.68 9.93
C PRO A 410 -29.04 21.19 9.78
N TYR A 411 -29.90 20.34 10.34
CA TYR A 411 -29.94 18.88 10.16
C TYR A 411 -29.04 18.02 11.06
N ASP A 412 -29.31 18.06 12.35
CA ASP A 412 -29.13 16.90 13.25
C ASP A 412 -30.46 16.12 13.42
N ARG A 413 -31.33 16.17 12.42
CA ARG A 413 -32.62 15.47 12.42
C ARG A 413 -32.67 14.51 11.25
N VAL A 414 -32.51 13.22 11.58
CA VAL A 414 -33.08 12.12 10.80
C VAL A 414 -34.62 12.31 10.79
N PRO A 415 -35.33 11.97 9.70
CA PRO A 415 -36.80 11.99 9.67
C PRO A 415 -37.45 11.28 10.86
#